data_AF-A0A503Q791-F1
#
_entry.id   AF-A0A503Q791-F1
#
_cell.length_a   1.000
_cell.length_b   1.000
_cell.length_c   1.000
_cell.angle_alpha   90.00
_cell.angle_beta   90.00
_cell.angle_gamma   90.00
#
_symmetry.space_group_name_H-M   'P 1'
#
loop_
_entity.id
_entity.type
_entity.pdbx_description
1 polymer ?
#
loop_
_entity_poly.entity_id
_entity_poly.type
_entity_poly.pdbx_seq_one_letter_code
_entity_poly.pdbx_strand_id
1 'polypeptide(L)'
;MCLAGLVAAASALFPTSASAQQLRRCADEGGICRLPYPTEVVYGARGRTTSRFFDRQSVPCSNRLFGDPAPGRDKACYFVARGGGYGDDNNYGDNDYGSRPDRGEWVACAREGEFCGFRGRAMVRYGARGQYTQNVFRNGVRCGNNAFGDDPAPGAHKRCYVRQ
;
A
#
# COMPACT_ATOMS: atom_id res chain seq x y z
N MET A 1 10.09 -24.94 57.66
CA MET A 1 8.87 -24.80 56.83
C MET A 1 9.09 -23.61 55.91
N CYS A 2 8.70 -23.73 54.63
CA CYS A 2 9.12 -22.81 53.58
C CYS A 2 8.25 -21.54 53.48
N LEU A 3 8.87 -20.40 53.19
CA LEU A 3 8.31 -19.24 52.49
C LEU A 3 9.48 -18.58 51.73
N ALA A 4 9.81 -19.07 50.54
CA ALA A 4 9.21 -18.67 49.26
C ALA A 4 9.45 -17.18 48.96
N GLY A 5 10.61 -16.88 48.36
CA GLY A 5 10.94 -15.54 47.89
C GLY A 5 10.07 -15.11 46.71
N LEU A 6 9.53 -13.89 46.77
CA LEU A 6 8.74 -13.29 45.71
C LEU A 6 9.64 -12.90 44.52
N VAL A 7 9.79 -13.79 43.56
CA VAL A 7 10.32 -13.44 42.23
C VAL A 7 9.25 -12.62 41.52
N ALA A 8 9.44 -11.31 41.46
CA ALA A 8 8.64 -10.44 40.61
C ALA A 8 8.96 -10.73 39.14
N ALA A 9 8.25 -11.70 38.55
CA ALA A 9 8.30 -11.98 37.13
C ALA A 9 7.72 -10.76 36.37
N ALA A 10 8.61 -9.85 35.97
CA ALA A 10 8.25 -8.73 35.11
C ALA A 10 7.81 -9.27 33.75
N SER A 11 6.50 -9.44 33.59
CA SER A 11 5.87 -9.87 32.34
C SER A 11 6.17 -8.86 31.24
N ALA A 12 7.19 -9.15 30.43
CA ALA A 12 7.55 -8.35 29.28
C ALA A 12 6.41 -8.41 28.25
N LEU A 13 5.51 -7.43 28.31
CA LEU A 13 4.54 -7.14 27.27
C LEU A 13 5.29 -6.61 26.04
N PHE A 14 5.96 -7.51 25.32
CA PHE A 14 6.45 -7.21 23.98
C PHE A 14 5.24 -6.85 23.12
N PRO A 15 5.13 -5.61 22.58
CA PRO A 15 4.08 -5.30 21.63
C PRO A 15 4.26 -6.20 20.41
N THR A 16 3.30 -7.10 20.19
CA THR A 16 3.31 -8.06 19.09
C THR A 16 3.50 -7.34 17.76
N SER A 17 4.60 -7.69 17.08
CA SER A 17 4.84 -7.57 15.65
C SER A 17 3.98 -6.53 14.92
N ALA A 18 4.51 -5.30 14.80
CA ALA A 18 4.05 -4.40 13.76
C ALA A 18 4.10 -5.16 12.41
N SER A 19 2.94 -5.29 11.75
CA SER A 19 2.86 -6.01 10.47
C SER A 19 3.65 -5.27 9.40
N ALA A 20 4.93 -5.61 9.30
CA ALA A 20 5.75 -5.35 8.14
C ALA A 20 5.08 -6.09 6.99
N GLN A 21 4.52 -5.34 6.03
CA GLN A 21 4.04 -5.93 4.80
C GLN A 21 5.19 -6.73 4.19
N GLN A 22 4.91 -7.95 3.74
CA GLN A 22 5.93 -8.81 3.15
C GLN A 22 6.30 -8.27 1.77
N LEU A 23 7.22 -7.31 1.74
CA LEU A 23 7.71 -6.67 0.53
C LEU A 23 8.57 -7.65 -0.26
N ARG A 24 8.05 -8.10 -1.42
CA ARG A 24 8.77 -8.98 -2.34
C ARG A 24 9.36 -8.16 -3.47
N ARG A 25 10.68 -8.17 -3.62
CA ARG A 25 11.40 -7.53 -4.76
C ARG A 25 10.90 -8.16 -6.06
N CYS A 26 10.63 -7.34 -7.08
CA CYS A 26 10.14 -7.78 -8.38
C CYS A 26 10.92 -7.23 -9.57
N ALA A 27 11.59 -6.08 -9.41
CA ALA A 27 12.41 -5.47 -10.46
C ALA A 27 13.41 -4.50 -9.85
N ASP A 28 14.49 -4.23 -10.59
CA ASP A 28 15.43 -3.14 -10.32
C ASP A 28 15.05 -1.90 -11.14
N GLU A 29 15.64 -0.75 -10.81
CA GLU A 29 15.43 0.52 -11.52
C GLU A 29 15.70 0.36 -13.03
N GLY A 30 14.70 0.75 -13.85
CA GLY A 30 14.65 0.50 -15.29
C GLY A 30 13.89 -0.78 -15.70
N GLY A 31 13.71 -1.74 -14.80
CA GLY A 31 13.03 -3.02 -15.07
C GLY A 31 11.50 -2.95 -15.07
N ILE A 32 10.86 -4.09 -15.39
CA ILE A 32 9.40 -4.26 -15.32
C ILE A 32 9.04 -5.16 -14.13
N CYS A 33 8.34 -4.61 -13.14
CA CYS A 33 7.73 -5.38 -12.07
C CYS A 33 6.45 -6.05 -12.60
N ARG A 34 6.42 -7.39 -12.58
CA ARG A 34 5.21 -8.17 -12.91
C ARG A 34 4.42 -8.48 -11.63
N LEU A 35 3.19 -8.00 -11.56
CA LEU A 35 2.32 -8.18 -10.40
C LEU A 35 1.42 -9.41 -10.56
N PRO A 36 1.39 -10.34 -9.58
CA PRO A 36 0.52 -11.52 -9.61
C PRO A 36 -0.96 -11.17 -9.38
N TYR A 37 -1.24 -10.01 -8.80
CA TYR A 37 -2.57 -9.47 -8.53
C TYR A 37 -2.47 -7.95 -8.31
N PRO A 38 -3.59 -7.21 -8.38
CA PRO A 38 -3.64 -5.81 -7.97
C PRO A 38 -3.04 -5.60 -6.57
N THR A 39 -1.98 -4.80 -6.48
CA THR A 39 -1.26 -4.57 -5.22
C THR A 39 -0.48 -3.24 -5.23
N GLU A 40 -0.02 -2.85 -4.04
CA GLU A 40 0.88 -1.71 -3.84
C GLU A 40 2.31 -2.09 -4.26
N VAL A 41 2.93 -1.23 -5.07
CA VAL A 41 4.35 -1.30 -5.41
C VAL A 41 5.06 -0.15 -4.72
N VAL A 42 6.08 -0.53 -3.94
CA VAL A 42 7.02 0.36 -3.27
C VAL A 42 8.28 0.46 -4.13
N TYR A 43 8.73 1.68 -4.39
CA TYR A 43 9.93 1.99 -5.13
C TYR A 43 10.90 2.78 -4.24
N GLY A 44 12.18 2.41 -4.21
CA GLY A 44 13.18 3.17 -3.47
C GLY A 44 14.41 2.39 -3.06
N ALA A 45 15.19 2.98 -2.15
CA ALA A 45 16.46 2.44 -1.66
C ALA A 45 16.73 2.88 -0.21
N ARG A 46 17.34 1.99 0.59
CA ARG A 46 17.85 2.28 1.95
C ARG A 46 16.85 3.05 2.85
N GLY A 47 15.59 2.63 2.85
CA GLY A 47 14.52 3.23 3.66
C GLY A 47 13.92 4.53 3.10
N ARG A 48 14.47 5.10 2.02
CA ARG A 48 13.85 6.19 1.27
C ARG A 48 13.00 5.62 0.13
N THR A 49 11.69 5.62 0.32
CA THR A 49 10.73 4.97 -0.58
C THR A 49 9.51 5.83 -0.87
N THR A 50 8.94 5.62 -2.05
CA THR A 50 7.61 6.06 -2.45
C THR A 50 6.77 4.83 -2.81
N SER A 51 5.45 4.91 -2.79
CA SER A 51 4.60 3.78 -3.19
C SER A 51 3.35 4.25 -3.95
N ARG A 52 2.82 3.34 -4.78
CA ARG A 52 1.59 3.52 -5.56
C ARG A 52 0.87 2.18 -5.71
N PHE A 53 -0.46 2.20 -5.77
CA PHE A 53 -1.23 1.00 -6.10
C PHE A 53 -1.38 0.82 -7.61
N PHE A 54 -1.35 -0.43 -8.08
CA PHE A 54 -1.57 -0.78 -9.48
C PHE A 54 -2.57 -1.93 -9.60
N ASP A 55 -3.51 -1.77 -10.52
CA ASP A 55 -4.53 -2.74 -10.95
C ASP A 55 -4.10 -3.55 -12.19
N ARG A 56 -3.03 -3.13 -12.87
CA ARG A 56 -2.42 -3.81 -14.02
C ARG A 56 -1.22 -4.68 -13.62
N GLN A 57 -0.98 -5.73 -14.39
CA GLN A 57 0.12 -6.68 -14.14
C GLN A 57 1.52 -6.14 -14.48
N SER A 58 1.64 -5.14 -15.36
CA SER A 58 2.95 -4.62 -15.82
C SER A 58 3.21 -3.20 -15.29
N VAL A 59 4.24 -3.06 -14.46
CA VAL A 59 4.60 -1.80 -13.80
C VAL A 59 6.07 -1.45 -14.07
N PRO A 60 6.36 -0.42 -14.88
CA PRO A 60 7.72 0.08 -15.08
C PRO A 60 8.34 0.63 -13.79
N CYS A 61 9.45 0.01 -13.35
CA CYS A 61 10.15 0.39 -12.14
C CYS A 61 11.07 1.58 -12.39
N SER A 62 10.55 2.81 -12.32
CA SER A 62 11.31 3.99 -12.75
C SER A 62 10.89 5.30 -12.09
N ASN A 63 11.83 6.25 -12.05
CA ASN A 63 11.60 7.62 -11.58
C ASN A 63 10.46 8.32 -12.34
N ARG A 64 10.20 7.94 -13.60
CA ARG A 64 9.09 8.50 -14.40
C ARG A 64 7.71 8.14 -13.85
N LEU A 65 7.56 6.96 -13.23
CA LEU A 65 6.26 6.50 -12.70
C LEU A 65 6.07 6.82 -11.22
N PHE A 66 7.16 6.92 -10.47
CA PHE A 66 7.16 6.99 -9.01
C PHE A 66 7.72 8.30 -8.42
N GLY A 67 8.42 9.11 -9.23
CA GLY A 67 9.38 10.11 -8.73
C GLY A 67 10.70 9.47 -8.28
N ASP A 68 11.71 10.27 -7.92
CA ASP A 68 12.95 9.76 -7.34
C ASP A 68 12.98 9.98 -5.81
N PRO A 69 12.66 8.95 -4.99
CA PRO A 69 12.73 9.04 -3.54
C PRO A 69 14.16 8.99 -2.99
N ALA A 70 15.13 8.51 -3.78
CA ALA A 70 16.50 8.29 -3.33
C ALA A 70 17.53 8.69 -4.40
N PRO A 71 17.73 10.02 -4.63
CA PRO A 71 18.68 10.52 -5.61
C PRO A 71 20.10 9.99 -5.41
N GLY A 72 20.76 9.64 -6.51
CA GLY A 72 22.13 9.09 -6.51
C GLY A 72 22.25 7.69 -5.89
N ARG A 73 21.14 6.93 -5.82
CA ARG A 73 21.11 5.53 -5.36
C ARG A 73 20.32 4.68 -6.34
N ASP A 74 20.82 3.47 -6.59
CA ASP A 74 20.09 2.43 -7.32
C ASP A 74 18.87 2.01 -6.51
N LYS A 75 17.69 2.11 -7.13
CA LYS A 75 16.41 1.77 -6.51
C LYS A 75 15.91 0.43 -7.01
N ALA A 76 14.98 -0.15 -6.26
CA ALA A 76 14.29 -1.37 -6.67
C ALA A 76 12.80 -1.25 -6.37
N CYS A 77 12.00 -2.04 -7.09
CA CYS A 77 10.58 -2.21 -6.86
C CYS A 77 10.30 -3.46 -6.05
N TYR A 78 9.42 -3.29 -5.08
CA TYR A 78 8.90 -4.34 -4.22
C TYR A 78 7.39 -4.27 -4.24
N PHE A 79 6.70 -5.39 -4.41
CA PHE A 79 5.25 -5.42 -4.22
C PHE A 79 4.90 -5.86 -2.80
N VAL A 80 3.81 -5.33 -2.27
CA VAL A 80 3.19 -5.82 -1.03
C VAL A 80 2.59 -7.20 -1.33
N ALA A 81 3.23 -8.25 -0.83
CA ALA A 81 2.61 -9.57 -0.84
C ALA A 81 1.49 -9.62 0.21
N ARG A 82 0.40 -10.32 -0.13
CA ARG A 82 -0.62 -10.71 0.84
C ARG A 82 0.02 -11.61 1.88
N GLY A 83 -0.34 -11.43 3.15
CA GLY A 83 0.19 -12.20 4.28
C GLY A 83 -0.28 -13.65 4.27
N GLY A 84 0.29 -14.43 3.35
CA GLY A 84 0.24 -15.88 3.30
C GLY A 84 1.66 -16.36 3.02
N GLY A 85 2.19 -17.22 3.90
CA GLY A 85 3.45 -17.89 3.64
C GLY A 85 3.33 -18.86 2.46
N TYR A 86 4.45 -19.51 2.16
CA TYR A 86 4.63 -20.43 1.03
C TYR A 86 4.60 -19.70 -0.33
N GLY A 87 5.51 -19.96 -1.24
CA GLY A 87 6.43 -21.09 -1.34
C GLY A 87 6.45 -21.44 -2.82
N ASP A 88 7.63 -21.63 -3.38
CA ASP A 88 7.77 -21.97 -4.78
C ASP A 88 7.12 -23.34 -5.05
N ASP A 89 6.03 -23.38 -5.82
CA ASP A 89 5.69 -24.47 -6.73
C ASP A 89 4.47 -24.15 -7.61
N ASN A 90 4.41 -24.80 -8.76
CA ASN A 90 3.49 -24.47 -9.86
C ASN A 90 2.14 -25.20 -9.74
N ASN A 91 1.02 -24.48 -9.65
CA ASN A 91 -0.26 -25.01 -10.12
C ASN A 91 -1.24 -23.90 -10.55
N TYR A 92 -2.01 -24.15 -11.61
CA TYR A 92 -2.95 -23.20 -12.22
C TYR A 92 -4.39 -23.71 -12.01
N GLY A 93 -5.09 -23.10 -11.05
CA GLY A 93 -6.45 -23.48 -10.62
C GLY A 93 -6.53 -23.47 -9.08
N ASP A 94 -7.70 -23.39 -8.45
CA ASP A 94 -9.02 -23.00 -8.96
C ASP A 94 -9.85 -22.45 -7.78
N ASN A 95 -10.82 -21.57 -8.07
CA ASN A 95 -11.96 -21.17 -7.23
C ASN A 95 -11.87 -21.30 -5.68
N ASP A 96 -11.36 -20.26 -5.00
CA ASP A 96 -11.96 -19.77 -3.75
C ASP A 96 -12.18 -18.24 -3.84
N TYR A 97 -13.38 -17.80 -3.50
CA TYR A 97 -13.83 -16.41 -3.60
C TYR A 97 -14.19 -15.79 -2.24
N GLY A 98 -13.79 -16.41 -1.14
CA GLY A 98 -13.85 -15.83 0.21
C GLY A 98 -12.85 -14.68 0.42
N SER A 99 -13.34 -13.52 0.87
CA SER A 99 -12.54 -12.42 1.44
C SER A 99 -11.41 -11.84 0.57
N ARG A 100 -11.73 -11.43 -0.67
CA ARG A 100 -10.86 -10.54 -1.47
C ARG A 100 -10.89 -9.09 -0.93
N PRO A 101 -9.77 -8.50 -0.48
CA PRO A 101 -9.66 -7.04 -0.27
C PRO A 101 -9.75 -6.23 -1.58
N ASP A 102 -9.93 -6.91 -2.72
CA ASP A 102 -10.12 -6.33 -4.04
C ASP A 102 -11.56 -5.92 -4.37
N ARG A 103 -12.55 -6.32 -3.54
CA ARG A 103 -13.97 -5.99 -3.75
C ARG A 103 -14.57 -5.09 -2.65
N GLY A 104 -13.71 -4.44 -1.87
CA GLY A 104 -14.10 -3.40 -0.94
C GLY A 104 -14.88 -2.26 -1.60
N GLU A 105 -15.98 -1.85 -0.98
CA GLU A 105 -16.79 -0.73 -1.46
C GLU A 105 -16.02 0.59 -1.32
N TRP A 106 -16.20 1.47 -2.29
CA TRP A 106 -15.58 2.80 -2.29
C TRP A 106 -16.48 3.82 -1.59
N VAL A 107 -16.29 3.96 -0.28
CA VAL A 107 -17.07 4.87 0.55
C VAL A 107 -16.56 6.30 0.42
N ALA A 108 -17.47 7.24 0.12
CA ALA A 108 -17.15 8.66 -0.01
C ALA A 108 -16.64 9.23 1.33
N CYS A 109 -15.50 9.92 1.30
CA CYS A 109 -14.77 10.33 2.50
C CYS A 109 -14.64 11.86 2.67
N ALA A 110 -14.25 12.57 1.60
CA ALA A 110 -14.01 14.02 1.65
C ALA A 110 -14.11 14.64 0.24
N ARG A 111 -14.59 15.88 0.12
CA ARG A 111 -14.53 16.66 -1.13
C ARG A 111 -13.10 17.11 -1.42
N GLU A 112 -12.82 17.50 -2.66
CA GLU A 112 -11.59 18.21 -3.03
C GLU A 112 -11.35 19.42 -2.13
N GLY A 113 -10.16 19.50 -1.53
CA GLY A 113 -9.77 20.51 -0.52
C GLY A 113 -9.94 20.07 0.94
N GLU A 114 -10.82 19.10 1.24
CA GLU A 114 -11.13 18.64 2.60
C GLU A 114 -10.16 17.53 3.07
N PHE A 115 -10.20 17.19 4.37
CA PHE A 115 -9.41 16.09 4.93
C PHE A 115 -10.24 14.80 5.03
N CYS A 116 -9.74 13.73 4.42
CA CYS A 116 -10.29 12.38 4.54
C CYS A 116 -9.62 11.65 5.71
N GLY A 117 -10.33 11.44 6.81
CA GLY A 117 -9.84 10.73 7.99
C GLY A 117 -10.21 9.24 7.98
N PHE A 118 -9.22 8.37 8.22
CA PHE A 118 -9.40 6.93 8.46
C PHE A 118 -8.28 6.44 9.39
N ARG A 119 -8.38 5.23 9.95
CA ARG A 119 -7.36 4.64 10.84
C ARG A 119 -6.54 3.58 10.10
N GLY A 120 -5.25 3.45 10.43
CA GLY A 120 -4.38 2.45 9.82
C GLY A 120 -3.91 2.84 8.41
N ARG A 121 -3.48 1.85 7.61
CA ARG A 121 -3.21 2.02 6.17
C ARG A 121 -4.51 1.75 5.41
N ALA A 122 -4.91 2.63 4.49
CA ALA A 122 -6.06 2.42 3.62
C ALA A 122 -5.78 2.87 2.19
N MET A 123 -6.43 2.24 1.22
CA MET A 123 -6.41 2.69 -0.17
C MET A 123 -7.44 3.80 -0.35
N VAL A 124 -7.00 4.92 -0.94
CA VAL A 124 -7.86 6.05 -1.26
C VAL A 124 -7.80 6.30 -2.75
N ARG A 125 -8.95 6.51 -3.37
CA ARG A 125 -9.04 7.06 -4.74
C ARG A 125 -9.53 8.49 -4.70
N TYR A 126 -9.05 9.30 -5.63
CA TYR A 126 -9.41 10.69 -5.83
C TYR A 126 -9.77 10.92 -7.29
N GLY A 127 -10.88 11.63 -7.55
CA GLY A 127 -11.34 11.89 -8.91
C GLY A 127 -12.83 12.12 -9.04
N ALA A 128 -13.34 12.05 -10.28
CA ALA A 128 -14.74 12.25 -10.65
C ALA A 128 -15.05 11.58 -12.00
N ARG A 129 -16.35 11.38 -12.31
CA ARG A 129 -16.83 10.93 -13.63
C ARG A 129 -16.14 9.67 -14.19
N GLY A 130 -15.76 8.73 -13.32
CA GLY A 130 -15.06 7.50 -13.70
C GLY A 130 -13.53 7.64 -13.81
N GLN A 131 -13.00 8.85 -13.85
CA GLN A 131 -11.56 9.13 -13.89
C GLN A 131 -11.04 9.28 -12.45
N TYR A 132 -10.15 8.37 -12.04
CA TYR A 132 -9.62 8.32 -10.69
C TYR A 132 -8.12 7.99 -10.66
N THR A 133 -7.37 8.69 -9.80
CA THR A 133 -6.05 8.28 -9.34
C THR A 133 -6.16 7.62 -7.97
N GLN A 134 -5.31 6.64 -7.67
CA GLN A 134 -5.36 5.84 -6.44
C GLN A 134 -4.01 5.82 -5.75
N ASN A 135 -4.00 5.92 -4.43
CA ASN A 135 -2.80 5.69 -3.64
C ASN A 135 -3.12 5.15 -2.23
N VAL A 136 -2.11 4.63 -1.54
CA VAL A 136 -2.23 4.14 -0.16
C VAL A 136 -1.72 5.19 0.80
N PHE A 137 -2.54 5.52 1.81
CA PHE A 137 -2.22 6.52 2.82
C PHE A 137 -2.36 5.93 4.22
N ARG A 138 -1.84 6.62 5.24
CA ARG A 138 -1.90 6.18 6.64
C ARG A 138 -2.50 7.26 7.52
N ASN A 139 -3.49 6.88 8.34
CA ASN A 139 -4.18 7.75 9.30
C ASN A 139 -4.92 8.98 8.68
N GLY A 140 -5.19 8.97 7.38
CA GLY A 140 -5.88 10.04 6.65
C GLY A 140 -5.10 10.59 5.45
N VAL A 141 -5.73 11.49 4.69
CA VAL A 141 -5.13 12.22 3.56
C VAL A 141 -5.87 13.54 3.30
N ARG A 142 -5.16 14.61 2.91
CA ARG A 142 -5.79 15.82 2.37
C ARG A 142 -6.23 15.56 0.93
N CYS A 143 -7.52 15.65 0.66
CA CYS A 143 -8.07 15.35 -0.66
C CYS A 143 -7.71 16.45 -1.67
N GLY A 144 -6.90 16.13 -2.69
CA GLY A 144 -6.50 17.11 -3.70
C GLY A 144 -5.29 16.68 -4.52
N ASN A 145 -5.06 17.35 -5.65
CA ASN A 145 -4.00 17.05 -6.63
C ASN A 145 -2.63 16.85 -5.96
N ASN A 146 -2.26 17.72 -5.00
CA ASN A 146 -0.98 17.65 -4.28
C ASN A 146 -0.72 16.31 -3.55
N ALA A 147 -1.77 15.64 -3.04
CA ALA A 147 -1.60 14.37 -2.33
C ALA A 147 -1.49 13.15 -3.28
N PHE A 148 -1.98 13.29 -4.52
CA PHE A 148 -2.01 12.21 -5.51
C PHE A 148 -1.05 12.43 -6.69
N GLY A 149 -0.40 13.61 -6.75
CA GLY A 149 0.61 13.99 -7.74
C GLY A 149 0.07 14.50 -9.08
N ASP A 150 -1.25 14.49 -9.31
CA ASP A 150 -1.88 14.80 -10.60
C ASP A 150 -3.35 15.21 -10.44
N ASP A 151 -3.95 15.81 -11.48
CA ASP A 151 -5.40 16.02 -11.59
C ASP A 151 -6.03 14.93 -12.49
N PRO A 152 -6.72 13.93 -11.92
CA PRO A 152 -7.31 12.84 -12.70
C PRO A 152 -8.55 13.28 -13.51
N ALA A 153 -9.18 14.40 -13.18
CA ALA A 153 -10.43 14.85 -13.79
C ALA A 153 -10.50 16.39 -13.87
N PRO A 154 -9.75 17.02 -14.80
CA PRO A 154 -9.70 18.47 -14.96
C PRO A 154 -11.08 19.07 -15.21
N GLY A 155 -11.37 20.21 -14.58
CA GLY A 155 -12.66 20.90 -14.72
C GLY A 155 -13.86 20.19 -14.06
N ALA A 156 -13.66 19.09 -13.33
CA ALA A 156 -14.69 18.43 -12.53
C ALA A 156 -14.41 18.61 -11.03
N HIS A 157 -15.48 18.71 -10.23
CA HIS A 157 -15.40 18.67 -8.77
C HIS A 157 -15.05 17.24 -8.31
N LYS A 158 -13.85 17.05 -7.78
CA LYS A 158 -13.36 15.73 -7.38
C LYS A 158 -13.73 15.40 -5.93
N ARG A 159 -13.68 14.12 -5.61
CA ARG A 159 -13.94 13.60 -4.26
C ARG A 159 -12.99 12.45 -3.96
N CYS A 160 -12.63 12.30 -2.69
CA CYS A 160 -11.89 11.16 -2.18
C CYS A 160 -12.82 10.08 -1.64
N TYR A 161 -12.47 8.83 -1.91
CA TYR A 161 -13.18 7.64 -1.44
C TYR A 161 -12.17 6.68 -0.82
N VAL A 162 -12.50 6.11 0.34
CA VAL A 162 -11.70 5.07 0.98
C VAL A 162 -12.27 3.71 0.60
N ARG A 163 -11.40 2.74 0.31
CA ARG A 163 -11.78 1.34 0.13
C ARG A 163 -11.92 0.67 1.51
N GLN A 164 -13.08 0.10 1.81
CA GLN A 164 -13.32 -0.68 3.04
C GLN A 164 -12.99 -2.16 2.87
#